data_AF-A0A2W4MMV0-F1
#
_entry.id   AF-A0A2W4MMV0-F1
#
_cell.length_a   1.000
_cell.length_b   1.000
_cell.length_c   1.000
_cell.angle_alpha   90.00
_cell.angle_beta   90.00
_cell.angle_gamma   90.00
#
_symmetry.space_group_name_H-M   'P 1'
#
loop_
_entity.id
_entity.type
_entity.pdbx_description
1 polymer ?
#
loop_
_entity_poly.entity_id
_entity_poly.type
_entity_poly.pdbx_seq_one_letter_code
_entity_poly.pdbx_strand_id
1 'polypeptide(L)'
;KEGVPGNGPARYWRIPGAKGTVGFISAMTECFCAGCNRIRLSADGKINPCLGHIHEYDLKPVLRDPNATEEDLIRAIEAAILRKPREHNFDDPNGEYTLRVMHGIGG
;
A
#
# COMPACT_ATOMS: atom_id res chain seq x y z
N LYS A 1 -13.05 -19.36 2.83
CA LYS A 1 -13.30 -18.66 1.56
C LYS A 1 -13.28 -19.70 0.44
N GLU A 2 -14.43 -20.30 0.13
CA GLU A 2 -14.54 -21.19 -1.04
C GLU A 2 -14.69 -20.32 -2.29
N GLY A 3 -13.71 -20.37 -3.18
CA GLY A 3 -13.67 -19.53 -4.38
C GLY A 3 -12.34 -19.63 -5.11
N VAL A 4 -12.30 -19.10 -6.34
CA VAL A 4 -11.08 -19.07 -7.17
C VAL A 4 -10.00 -18.24 -6.45
N PRO A 5 -8.79 -18.78 -6.21
CA PRO A 5 -7.71 -18.04 -5.57
C PRO A 5 -7.16 -16.93 -6.47
N GLY A 6 -6.74 -15.82 -5.87
CA GLY A 6 -6.07 -14.72 -6.57
C GLY A 6 -5.13 -13.91 -5.66
N ASN A 7 -4.30 -13.04 -6.25
CA ASN A 7 -3.18 -12.36 -5.58
C ASN A 7 -3.52 -10.95 -5.05
N GLY A 8 -4.79 -10.66 -4.81
CA GLY A 8 -5.24 -9.33 -4.42
C GLY A 8 -6.53 -9.35 -3.61
N PRO A 9 -7.04 -8.16 -3.23
CA PRO A 9 -8.25 -8.03 -2.43
C PRO A 9 -9.54 -8.40 -3.20
N ALA A 10 -9.42 -8.70 -4.49
CA ALA A 10 -10.55 -9.07 -5.31
C ALA A 10 -11.20 -10.37 -4.80
N ARG A 11 -12.52 -10.36 -4.77
CA ARG A 11 -13.31 -11.59 -4.70
C ARG A 11 -13.48 -12.08 -6.14
N TYR A 12 -13.35 -13.39 -6.38
CA TYR A 12 -13.38 -13.95 -7.74
C TYR A 12 -14.56 -14.89 -7.93
N TRP A 13 -15.14 -14.83 -9.12
CA TRP A 13 -16.26 -15.65 -9.56
C TRP A 13 -15.93 -16.33 -10.89
N ARG A 14 -16.41 -17.57 -11.05
CA ARG A 14 -16.34 -18.33 -12.30
C ARG A 14 -17.73 -18.76 -12.71
N ILE A 15 -18.13 -18.40 -13.91
CA ILE A 15 -19.40 -18.85 -14.50
C ILE A 15 -19.17 -20.28 -15.03
N PRO A 16 -20.05 -21.26 -14.72
CA PRO A 16 -19.93 -22.61 -15.26
C PRO A 16 -19.82 -22.60 -16.79
N GLY A 17 -18.83 -23.33 -17.33
CA GLY A 17 -18.55 -23.37 -18.78
C GLY A 17 -17.75 -22.18 -19.35
N ALA A 18 -17.50 -21.12 -18.56
CA ALA A 18 -16.67 -20.01 -19.01
C ALA A 18 -15.17 -20.37 -19.00
N LYS A 19 -14.43 -19.83 -19.98
CA LYS A 19 -12.96 -20.01 -20.08
C LYS A 19 -12.20 -19.30 -18.95
N GLY A 20 -12.77 -18.27 -18.35
CA GLY A 20 -12.08 -17.37 -17.42
C GLY A 20 -12.86 -17.08 -16.14
N THR A 21 -12.34 -16.12 -15.38
CA THR A 21 -12.87 -15.69 -14.08
C THR A 21 -12.93 -14.18 -14.01
N VAL A 22 -13.92 -13.64 -13.30
CA VAL A 22 -14.09 -12.20 -13.09
C VAL A 22 -13.88 -11.90 -11.61
N GLY A 23 -13.13 -10.85 -11.31
CA GLY A 23 -12.87 -10.40 -9.95
C GLY A 23 -13.41 -9.00 -9.69
N PHE A 24 -14.02 -8.79 -8.52
CA PHE A 24 -14.48 -7.46 -8.09
C PHE A 24 -13.72 -7.03 -6.84
N ILE A 25 -13.30 -5.75 -6.83
CA ILE A 25 -12.62 -5.11 -5.70
C ILE A 25 -13.55 -4.05 -5.12
N SER A 26 -14.06 -4.31 -3.92
CA SER A 26 -14.96 -3.41 -3.19
C SER A 26 -14.18 -2.39 -2.37
N ALA A 27 -13.38 -1.52 -3.03
CA ALA A 27 -12.42 -0.63 -2.36
C ALA A 27 -13.02 0.37 -1.36
N MET A 28 -14.29 0.74 -1.54
CA MET A 28 -14.99 1.70 -0.67
C MET A 28 -15.85 0.99 0.38
N THR A 29 -16.61 -0.03 -0.03
CA THR A 29 -17.66 -0.63 0.81
C THR A 29 -17.19 -1.82 1.65
N GLU A 30 -16.12 -2.53 1.23
CA GLU A 30 -15.51 -3.62 2.00
C GLU A 30 -14.00 -3.36 2.13
N CYS A 31 -13.62 -2.61 3.17
CA CYS A 31 -12.23 -2.29 3.44
C CYS A 31 -11.39 -3.57 3.65
N PHE A 32 -10.30 -3.69 2.90
CA PHE A 32 -9.37 -4.83 2.97
C PHE A 32 -8.03 -4.48 3.66
N CYS A 33 -7.96 -3.34 4.35
CA CYS A 33 -6.74 -2.84 4.99
C CYS A 33 -6.18 -3.80 6.04
N ALA A 34 -7.03 -4.52 6.78
CA ALA A 34 -6.58 -5.48 7.79
C ALA A 34 -5.68 -6.60 7.25
N GLY A 35 -5.86 -6.98 5.96
CA GLY A 35 -5.00 -7.95 5.27
C GLY A 35 -3.94 -7.31 4.37
N CYS A 36 -3.82 -5.98 4.36
CA CYS A 36 -2.91 -5.28 3.46
C CYS A 36 -1.46 -5.35 3.96
N ASN A 37 -0.62 -6.08 3.22
CA ASN A 37 0.81 -6.22 3.50
C ASN A 37 1.70 -5.41 2.53
N ARG A 38 1.14 -4.41 1.84
CA ARG A 38 1.88 -3.60 0.86
C ARG A 38 2.36 -2.28 1.46
N ILE A 39 3.55 -1.88 1.04
CA ILE A 39 4.13 -0.52 1.13
C ILE A 39 4.70 -0.18 -0.26
N ARG A 40 4.95 1.10 -0.55
CA ARG A 40 5.54 1.53 -1.82
C ARG A 40 6.81 2.34 -1.59
N LEU A 41 7.73 2.29 -2.54
CA LEU A 41 8.88 3.19 -2.64
C LEU A 41 8.65 4.11 -3.84
N SER A 42 8.61 5.42 -3.61
CA SER A 42 8.46 6.41 -4.66
C SER A 42 9.76 6.60 -5.46
N ALA A 43 9.66 7.14 -6.67
CA ALA A 43 10.83 7.43 -7.51
C ALA A 43 11.79 8.47 -6.89
N ASP A 44 11.29 9.35 -6.01
CA ASP A 44 12.10 10.30 -5.25
C ASP A 44 12.66 9.73 -3.94
N GLY A 45 12.52 8.42 -3.71
CA GLY A 45 13.20 7.69 -2.63
C GLY A 45 12.47 7.66 -1.29
N LYS A 46 11.15 7.79 -1.28
CA LYS A 46 10.34 7.81 -0.05
C LYS A 46 9.47 6.56 0.09
N ILE A 47 9.32 6.06 1.31
CA ILE A 47 8.36 5.01 1.63
C ILE A 47 6.98 5.61 1.85
N ASN A 48 5.99 5.04 1.16
CA ASN A 48 4.58 5.34 1.34
C ASN A 48 3.91 4.08 1.93
N PRO A 49 3.66 4.01 3.25
CA PRO A 49 3.17 2.81 3.91
C PRO A 49 1.68 2.52 3.63
N CYS A 50 0.92 3.53 3.22
CA CYS A 50 -0.46 3.40 2.78
C CYS A 50 -0.71 4.24 1.52
N LEU A 51 -1.49 3.70 0.58
CA LEU A 51 -1.86 4.41 -0.64
C LEU A 51 -2.90 5.52 -0.40
N GLY A 52 -3.75 5.34 0.61
CA GLY A 52 -4.82 6.27 0.96
C GLY A 52 -4.41 7.34 1.97
N HIS A 53 -3.12 7.55 2.22
CA HIS A 53 -2.61 8.51 3.21
C HIS A 53 -1.53 9.42 2.61
N ILE A 54 -1.38 10.64 3.12
CA ILE A 54 -0.35 11.60 2.64
C ILE A 54 1.07 11.32 3.12
N HIS A 55 1.25 10.44 4.11
CA HIS A 55 2.53 10.35 4.81
C HIS A 55 3.56 9.59 3.97
N GLU A 56 4.72 10.23 3.76
CA GLU A 56 5.87 9.68 3.06
C GLU A 56 7.12 9.81 3.95
N TYR A 57 8.01 8.82 3.90
CA TYR A 57 9.21 8.77 4.73
C TYR A 57 10.46 8.68 3.86
N ASP A 58 11.30 9.71 3.86
CA ASP A 58 12.49 9.79 2.99
C ASP A 58 13.60 8.84 3.47
N LEU A 59 14.00 7.89 2.62
CA LEU A 59 15.12 6.98 2.89
C LEU A 59 16.47 7.54 2.41
N LYS A 60 16.47 8.55 1.54
CA LYS A 60 17.72 9.09 0.97
C LYS A 60 18.71 9.56 2.02
N PRO A 61 18.32 10.19 3.16
CA PRO A 61 19.28 10.58 4.19
C PRO A 61 20.09 9.38 4.69
N VAL A 62 19.43 8.26 4.99
CA VAL A 62 20.11 7.04 5.48
C VAL A 62 20.91 6.38 4.35
N LEU A 63 20.33 6.26 3.15
CA LEU A 63 21.00 5.63 2.01
C LEU A 63 22.22 6.41 1.48
N ARG A 64 22.30 7.71 1.75
CA ARG A 64 23.38 8.58 1.26
C ARG A 64 24.38 8.98 2.35
N ASP A 65 24.14 8.60 3.59
CA ASP A 65 25.10 8.84 4.67
C ASP A 65 26.24 7.79 4.57
N PRO A 66 27.49 8.22 4.36
CA PRO A 66 28.63 7.29 4.28
C PRO A 66 28.90 6.53 5.58
N ASN A 67 28.32 6.95 6.71
CA ASN A 67 28.48 6.29 8.01
C ASN A 67 27.29 5.42 8.40
N ALA A 68 26.19 5.43 7.63
CA ALA A 68 25.02 4.62 7.95
C ALA A 68 25.28 3.14 7.67
N THR A 69 24.72 2.28 8.53
CA THR A 69 24.82 0.83 8.39
C THR A 69 23.54 0.23 7.79
N GLU A 70 23.58 -1.06 7.47
CA GLU A 70 22.39 -1.80 7.06
C GLU A 70 21.31 -1.78 8.16
N GLU A 71 21.69 -1.84 9.43
CA GLU A 71 20.78 -1.76 10.57
C GLU A 71 20.10 -0.39 10.66
N ASP A 72 20.76 0.70 10.29
CA ASP A 72 20.13 2.02 10.20
C ASP A 72 19.03 2.04 9.14
N LEU A 73 19.29 1.42 7.98
CA LEU A 73 18.31 1.30 6.90
C LEU A 73 17.12 0.43 7.33
N ILE A 74 17.37 -0.72 7.95
CA ILE A 74 16.31 -1.59 8.49
C ILE A 74 15.45 -0.82 9.47
N ARG A 75 16.06 -0.10 10.44
CA ARG A 75 15.33 0.71 11.41
C ARG A 75 14.49 1.80 10.75
N ALA A 76 15.00 2.46 9.71
CA ALA A 76 14.25 3.48 8.97
C ALA A 76 13.03 2.87 8.26
N ILE A 77 13.19 1.70 7.63
CA ILE A 77 12.09 0.97 6.96
C ILE A 77 11.05 0.50 7.99
N GLU A 78 11.47 -0.13 9.09
CA GLU A 78 10.58 -0.56 10.17
C GLU A 78 9.79 0.61 10.74
N ALA A 79 10.46 1.73 11.01
CA ALA A 79 9.81 2.94 11.52
C ALA A 79 8.77 3.51 10.53
N ALA A 80 8.99 3.38 9.22
CA ALA A 80 7.99 3.77 8.22
C ALA A 80 6.80 2.78 8.18
N ILE A 81 7.07 1.47 8.29
CA ILE A 81 6.04 0.41 8.33
C ILE A 81 5.15 0.57 9.57
N LEU A 82 5.73 0.84 10.74
CA LEU A 82 4.98 0.99 11.99
C LEU A 82 4.05 2.21 11.99
N ARG A 83 4.30 3.18 11.12
CA ARG A 83 3.40 4.33 10.91
C ARG A 83 2.32 4.06 9.86
N LYS A 84 2.20 2.82 9.37
CA LYS A 84 1.08 2.42 8.53
C LYS A 84 -0.23 2.55 9.33
N PRO A 85 -1.20 3.34 8.86
CA PRO A 85 -2.48 3.45 9.53
C PRO A 85 -3.19 2.09 9.52
N ARG A 86 -4.03 1.86 10.53
CA ARG A 86 -4.85 0.64 10.65
C ARG A 86 -5.71 0.43 9.40
N GLU A 87 -6.28 1.51 8.90
CA GLU A 87 -7.07 1.58 7.67
C GLU A 87 -7.08 3.02 7.15
N HIS A 88 -7.38 3.19 5.86
CA HIS A 88 -7.81 4.49 5.36
C HIS A 88 -9.33 4.60 5.51
N ASN A 89 -9.83 5.83 5.62
CA ASN A 89 -11.25 6.12 5.50
C ASN A 89 -11.42 7.11 4.35
N PHE A 90 -11.94 6.65 3.20
CA PHE A 90 -12.17 7.52 2.05
C PHE A 90 -13.40 8.43 2.21
N ASP A 91 -14.26 8.15 3.20
CA ASP A 91 -15.45 8.95 3.48
C ASP A 91 -15.21 9.99 4.60
N ASP A 92 -13.99 10.07 5.14
CA ASP A 92 -13.64 11.06 6.15
C ASP A 92 -13.42 12.44 5.50
N PRO A 93 -14.31 13.43 5.73
CA PRO A 93 -14.12 14.77 5.16
C PRO A 93 -12.87 15.48 5.70
N ASN A 94 -12.30 15.00 6.81
CA ASN A 94 -11.03 15.49 7.38
C ASN A 94 -9.86 14.55 7.09
N GLY A 95 -10.06 13.53 6.25
CA GLY A 95 -9.04 12.54 5.93
C GLY A 95 -7.83 13.17 5.23
N GLU A 96 -6.63 12.72 5.61
CA GLU A 96 -5.41 13.14 4.94
C GLU A 96 -5.17 12.31 3.67
N TYR A 97 -5.63 12.81 2.52
CA TYR A 97 -5.46 12.15 1.22
C TYR A 97 -4.27 12.67 0.44
N THR A 98 -3.50 11.74 -0.17
CA THR A 98 -2.35 12.10 -1.00
C THR A 98 -2.74 13.05 -2.12
N LEU A 99 -2.04 14.19 -2.22
CA LEU A 99 -2.16 15.12 -3.34
C LEU A 99 -1.36 14.65 -4.57
N ARG A 100 -0.53 13.60 -4.42
CA ARG A 100 0.25 13.04 -5.51
C ARG A 100 -0.60 12.07 -6.33
N VAL A 101 -0.57 12.29 -7.65
CA VAL A 101 -1.08 11.36 -8.65
C VAL A 101 -0.29 10.04 -8.62
N MET A 102 -0.93 8.95 -9.04
CA MET A 102 -0.39 7.58 -8.92
C MET A 102 1.03 7.42 -9.47
N HIS A 103 1.37 8.08 -10.59
CA HIS A 103 2.72 7.99 -11.18
C HIS A 103 3.81 8.60 -10.29
N GLY A 104 3.47 9.55 -9.42
CA GLY A 104 4.40 10.17 -8.48
C GLY A 104 4.71 9.33 -7.24
N ILE A 105 4.02 8.19 -7.07
CA ILE A 105 4.15 7.30 -5.90
C ILE A 105 4.39 5.84 -6.31
N GLY A 106 4.99 5.64 -7.48
CA GLY A 106 5.38 4.32 -7.99
C GLY A 106 4.25 3.52 -8.64
N GLY A 107 3.32 4.21 -9.33
CA GLY A 107 2.20 3.64 -10.08
C GLY A 107 2.36 3.77 -11.59
#